data_AF-A0A508A5D0-F1
#
_entry.id   AF-A0A508A5D0-F1
#
_cell.length_a   1.000
_cell.length_b   1.000
_cell.length_c   1.000
_cell.angle_alpha   90.00
_cell.angle_beta   90.00
_cell.angle_gamma   90.00
#
_symmetry.space_group_name_H-M   'P 1'
#
loop_
_entity.id
_entity.type
_entity.pdbx_description
1 polymer ?
#
loop_
_entity_poly.entity_id
_entity_poly.type
_entity_poly.pdbx_seq_one_letter_code
_entity_poly.pdbx_strand_id
1 'polypeptide(L)'
;MIGRFAASLLLCGLPLGAASASDVLGDCGGAPEGAVTTLPAPVSEWGVLACSPATGHMLAARPGWAWKFVDTMKDFGLPANFGQDDGQAPAAYFVAARINDAPLEHPLTLNAAKALSEGLAAEPDPWDSARVLSLGNTRQQGVRVFVFEKTDEHAGPMRWAIMCNWDASQCSPGHRFMILDLRDRQAGH
;
A
#
# COMPACT_ATOMS: atom_id res chain seq x y z
N MET A 1 49.73 -51.77 -10.27
CA MET A 1 48.29 -51.46 -10.34
C MET A 1 47.91 -50.79 -9.03
N ILE A 2 47.71 -49.47 -9.00
CA ILE A 2 47.28 -48.72 -7.81
C ILE A 2 46.07 -47.89 -8.25
N GLY A 3 44.88 -48.31 -7.78
CA GLY A 3 43.61 -47.64 -8.06
C GLY A 3 43.44 -46.42 -7.15
N ARG A 4 43.09 -45.27 -7.76
CA ARG A 4 42.68 -44.06 -7.04
C ARG A 4 41.16 -44.01 -7.00
N PHE A 5 40.60 -44.08 -5.79
CA PHE A 5 39.19 -43.77 -5.53
C PHE A 5 39.04 -42.26 -5.32
N ALA A 6 38.26 -41.61 -6.16
CA ALA A 6 37.83 -40.23 -5.98
C ALA A 6 36.50 -40.23 -5.19
N ALA A 7 36.51 -39.66 -3.99
CA ALA A 7 35.31 -39.44 -3.19
C ALA A 7 34.73 -38.05 -3.52
N SER A 8 33.66 -38.02 -4.31
CA SER A 8 32.88 -36.82 -4.56
C SER A 8 31.99 -36.52 -3.35
N LEU A 9 32.33 -35.46 -2.61
CA LEU A 9 31.48 -34.89 -1.57
C LEU A 9 30.32 -34.13 -2.23
N LEU A 10 29.12 -34.73 -2.20
CA LEU A 10 27.87 -34.02 -2.50
C LEU A 10 27.59 -33.01 -1.39
N LEU A 11 27.82 -31.72 -1.66
CA LEU A 11 27.24 -30.64 -0.88
C LEU A 11 25.72 -30.61 -1.16
N CYS A 12 24.93 -31.12 -0.23
CA CYS A 12 23.48 -30.86 -0.19
C CYS A 12 23.26 -29.37 0.10
N GLY A 13 22.92 -28.60 -0.93
CA GLY A 13 22.41 -27.24 -0.79
C GLY A 13 21.06 -27.28 -0.09
N LEU A 14 21.01 -26.81 1.16
CA LEU A 14 19.76 -26.53 1.85
C LEU A 14 19.09 -25.33 1.15
N PRO A 15 17.84 -25.44 0.68
CA PRO A 15 17.11 -24.29 0.18
C PRO A 15 16.85 -23.34 1.36
N LEU A 16 17.40 -22.12 1.30
CA LEU A 16 16.95 -21.03 2.15
C LEU A 16 15.48 -20.75 1.80
N GLY A 17 14.57 -21.21 2.66
CA GLY A 17 13.17 -20.78 2.60
C GLY A 17 13.12 -19.28 2.86
N ALA A 18 12.68 -18.50 1.88
CA ALA A 18 12.36 -17.10 2.08
C ALA A 18 11.23 -17.02 3.11
N ALA A 19 11.54 -16.51 4.31
CA ALA A 19 10.51 -16.18 5.28
C ALA A 19 9.65 -15.07 4.68
N SER A 20 8.40 -15.39 4.32
CA SER A 20 7.41 -14.39 3.95
C SER A 20 7.22 -13.47 5.15
N ALA A 21 7.70 -12.24 5.05
CA ALA A 21 7.43 -11.21 6.06
C ALA A 21 5.91 -11.03 6.11
N SER A 22 5.31 -11.31 7.27
CA SER A 22 3.87 -11.10 7.48
C SER A 22 3.50 -9.67 7.08
N ASP A 23 2.44 -9.54 6.27
CA ASP A 23 1.87 -8.23 5.93
C ASP A 23 1.08 -7.63 7.10
N VAL A 24 1.13 -8.25 8.28
CA VAL A 24 0.40 -7.87 9.47
C VAL A 24 1.37 -7.53 10.60
N LEU A 25 1.21 -6.36 11.21
CA LEU A 25 1.92 -5.89 12.38
C LEU A 25 0.96 -5.69 13.56
N GLY A 26 1.34 -6.18 14.74
CA GLY A 26 0.55 -6.04 15.96
C GLY A 26 -0.41 -7.20 16.21
N ASP A 27 -1.29 -7.01 17.19
CA ASP A 27 -2.27 -8.02 17.62
C ASP A 27 -3.61 -7.81 16.89
N CYS A 28 -4.04 -8.83 16.13
CA CYS A 28 -5.31 -8.85 15.44
C CYS A 28 -6.34 -9.78 16.12
N GLY A 29 -6.22 -10.03 17.43
CA GLY A 29 -7.07 -10.95 18.21
C GLY A 29 -8.60 -10.67 18.21
N GLY A 30 -9.07 -9.67 17.47
CA GLY A 30 -10.49 -9.38 17.23
C GLY A 30 -10.92 -9.43 15.75
N ALA A 31 -10.03 -9.81 14.83
CA ALA A 31 -10.35 -9.87 13.40
C ALA A 31 -11.31 -11.04 13.10
N PRO A 32 -12.39 -10.82 12.34
CA PRO A 32 -13.31 -11.88 11.97
C PRO A 32 -12.69 -12.86 10.96
N GLU A 33 -13.27 -14.05 10.87
CA GLU A 33 -12.97 -14.99 9.79
C GLU A 33 -13.22 -14.31 8.42
N GLY A 34 -12.21 -14.35 7.54
CA GLY A 34 -12.25 -13.66 6.24
C GLY A 34 -11.72 -12.23 6.24
N ALA A 35 -11.20 -11.72 7.37
CA ALA A 35 -10.41 -10.50 7.34
C ALA A 35 -9.16 -10.67 6.46
N VAL A 36 -8.78 -9.61 5.75
CA VAL A 36 -7.58 -9.58 4.91
C VAL A 36 -6.35 -9.74 5.80
N THR A 37 -5.55 -10.78 5.56
CA THR A 37 -4.28 -11.03 6.27
C THR A 37 -3.05 -10.82 5.38
N THR A 38 -3.25 -10.63 4.08
CA THR A 38 -2.20 -10.41 3.10
C THR A 38 -2.62 -9.30 2.13
N LEU A 39 -1.72 -8.37 1.84
CA LEU A 39 -1.98 -7.32 0.86
C LEU A 39 -1.63 -7.81 -0.55
N PRO A 40 -2.40 -7.41 -1.58
CA PRO A 40 -2.07 -7.78 -2.94
C PRO A 40 -0.81 -7.05 -3.41
N ALA A 41 0.05 -7.70 -4.19
CA ALA A 41 1.16 -7.02 -4.85
C ALA A 41 0.65 -5.99 -5.88
N PRO A 42 1.32 -4.84 -6.07
CA PRO A 42 2.54 -4.40 -5.38
C PRO A 42 2.29 -3.72 -4.03
N VAL A 43 1.04 -3.62 -3.54
CA VAL A 43 0.74 -2.95 -2.26
C VAL A 43 1.52 -3.54 -1.10
N SER A 44 1.70 -4.86 -1.07
CA SER A 44 2.52 -5.52 -0.05
C SER A 44 3.99 -5.08 -0.06
N GLU A 45 4.53 -4.47 -1.11
CA GLU A 45 5.91 -3.99 -1.13
C GLU A 45 6.11 -2.72 -0.30
N TRP A 46 5.10 -1.82 -0.29
CA TRP A 46 5.16 -0.49 0.32
C TRP A 46 4.13 -0.27 1.43
N GLY A 47 3.22 -1.22 1.62
CA GLY A 47 2.17 -1.20 2.61
C GLY A 47 2.18 -2.42 3.53
N VAL A 48 1.53 -2.25 4.67
CA VAL A 48 1.34 -3.26 5.71
C VAL A 48 -0.01 -3.03 6.41
N LEU A 49 -0.61 -4.09 6.91
CA LEU A 49 -1.76 -4.05 7.80
C LEU A 49 -1.28 -3.93 9.24
N ALA A 50 -1.43 -2.76 9.85
CA ALA A 50 -1.28 -2.59 11.28
C ALA A 50 -2.60 -2.93 11.98
N CYS A 51 -2.54 -3.76 13.01
CA CYS A 51 -3.67 -4.14 13.83
C CYS A 51 -3.59 -3.52 15.22
N SER A 52 -4.75 -3.13 15.72
CA SER A 52 -4.97 -2.78 17.13
C SER A 52 -6.31 -3.37 17.57
N PRO A 53 -6.38 -3.98 18.77
CA PRO A 53 -7.65 -4.47 19.30
C PRO A 53 -8.74 -3.39 19.41
N ALA A 54 -8.36 -2.13 19.62
CA ALA A 54 -9.31 -1.02 19.79
C ALA A 54 -9.88 -0.50 18.46
N THR A 55 -9.06 -0.44 17.42
CA THR A 55 -9.42 0.23 16.15
C THR A 55 -9.60 -0.74 14.97
N GLY A 56 -9.13 -1.98 15.12
CA GLY A 56 -9.10 -2.99 14.06
C GLY A 56 -7.93 -2.78 13.10
N HIS A 57 -8.16 -2.93 11.80
CA HIS A 57 -7.13 -2.76 10.76
C HIS A 57 -6.87 -1.30 10.44
N MET A 58 -5.59 -1.01 10.19
CA MET A 58 -5.11 0.18 9.53
C MET A 58 -4.14 -0.23 8.43
N LEU A 59 -4.36 0.25 7.21
CA LEU A 59 -3.40 0.12 6.14
C LEU A 59 -2.36 1.25 6.30
N ALA A 60 -1.10 0.89 6.46
CA ALA A 60 -0.02 1.82 6.78
C ALA A 60 1.22 1.56 5.93
N ALA A 61 2.19 2.47 6.01
CA ALA A 61 3.49 2.27 5.36
C ALA A 61 4.23 1.07 5.96
N ARG A 62 4.80 0.22 5.10
CA ARG A 62 5.72 -0.84 5.52
C ARG A 62 7.01 -0.24 6.08
N PRO A 63 7.71 -0.89 7.05
CA PRO A 63 9.05 -0.45 7.43
C PRO A 63 9.98 -0.24 6.23
N GLY A 64 10.70 0.88 6.22
CA GLY A 64 11.51 1.33 5.07
C GLY A 64 10.74 2.17 4.05
N TRP A 65 9.42 2.33 4.21
CA TRP A 65 8.59 3.24 3.43
C TRP A 65 7.98 4.32 4.31
N ALA A 66 7.58 5.43 3.69
CA ALA A 66 6.77 6.45 4.34
C ALA A 66 5.59 6.84 3.47
N TRP A 67 4.41 6.96 4.09
CA TRP A 67 3.24 7.53 3.45
C TRP A 67 3.00 8.88 4.09
N LYS A 68 3.07 9.96 3.32
CA LYS A 68 3.02 11.32 3.84
C LYS A 68 1.89 12.09 3.19
N PHE A 69 1.04 12.72 3.98
CA PHE A 69 0.08 13.67 3.45
C PHE A 69 0.81 14.76 2.65
N VAL A 70 0.29 15.09 1.46
CA VAL A 70 0.91 16.04 0.53
C VAL A 70 0.98 17.45 1.14
N ASP A 71 -0.03 17.84 1.91
CA ASP A 71 -0.20 19.19 2.43
C ASP A 71 0.59 19.45 3.73
N THR A 72 0.67 18.45 4.60
CA THR A 72 1.21 18.59 5.97
C THR A 72 2.50 17.82 6.20
N MET A 73 2.88 16.92 5.29
CA MET A 73 4.00 15.98 5.45
C MET A 73 3.90 15.09 6.70
N LYS A 74 2.73 15.01 7.33
CA LYS A 74 2.44 14.08 8.43
C LYS A 74 2.28 12.66 7.90
N ASP A 75 2.54 11.68 8.76
CA ASP A 75 2.31 10.27 8.42
C ASP A 75 0.84 10.01 8.10
N PHE A 76 0.62 9.25 7.03
CA PHE A 76 -0.68 8.81 6.59
C PHE A 76 -0.85 7.31 6.89
N GLY A 77 -1.98 6.97 7.49
CA GLY A 77 -2.49 5.62 7.61
C GLY A 77 -3.98 5.64 7.29
N LEU A 78 -4.45 4.59 6.62
CA LEU A 78 -5.85 4.44 6.24
C LEU A 78 -6.53 3.43 7.16
N PRO A 79 -7.28 3.88 8.18
CA PRO A 79 -8.02 2.96 9.03
C PRO A 79 -9.16 2.29 8.25
N ALA A 80 -9.52 1.07 8.62
CA ALA A 80 -10.57 0.32 7.94
C ALA A 80 -11.97 0.92 8.11
N ASN A 81 -12.18 1.83 9.07
CA ASN A 81 -13.40 2.63 9.20
C ASN A 81 -13.40 3.88 8.30
N PHE A 82 -12.33 4.12 7.54
CA PHE A 82 -12.18 5.25 6.62
C PHE A 82 -12.37 6.64 7.27
N GLY A 83 -11.99 6.78 8.54
CA GLY A 83 -12.11 8.02 9.30
C GLY A 83 -13.53 8.30 9.83
N GLN A 84 -14.45 7.33 9.70
CA GLN A 84 -15.80 7.38 10.26
C GLN A 84 -15.81 6.81 11.69
N ASP A 85 -15.00 7.39 12.57
CA ASP A 85 -14.99 7.05 13.99
C ASP A 85 -15.69 8.14 14.80
N ASP A 86 -16.79 7.78 15.45
CA ASP A 86 -17.50 8.62 16.42
C ASP A 86 -17.13 8.26 17.87
N GLY A 87 -16.12 7.40 18.07
CA GLY A 87 -15.63 6.95 19.37
C GLY A 87 -16.51 5.87 20.02
N GLN A 88 -17.58 5.43 19.34
CA GLN A 88 -18.49 4.39 19.84
C GLN A 88 -18.58 3.18 18.90
N ALA A 89 -18.15 3.34 17.66
CA ALA A 89 -18.29 2.31 16.65
C ALA A 89 -17.27 1.15 16.87
N PRO A 90 -17.69 -0.13 16.75
CA PRO A 90 -16.80 -1.28 16.95
C PRO A 90 -15.59 -1.28 16.01
N ALA A 91 -14.47 -1.91 16.42
CA ALA A 91 -13.30 -2.10 15.56
C ALA A 91 -13.66 -2.56 14.14
N ALA A 92 -13.05 -1.95 13.13
CA ALA A 92 -13.31 -2.25 11.72
C ALA A 92 -12.15 -3.03 11.11
N TYR A 93 -12.45 -4.00 10.27
CA TYR A 93 -11.44 -4.82 9.61
C TYR A 93 -11.63 -4.77 8.10
N PHE A 94 -10.52 -4.76 7.34
CA PHE A 94 -10.61 -4.98 5.90
C PHE A 94 -11.02 -6.44 5.64
N VAL A 95 -12.03 -6.63 4.81
CA VAL A 95 -12.49 -7.96 4.34
C VAL A 95 -12.31 -8.12 2.83
N ALA A 96 -11.95 -7.05 2.13
CA ALA A 96 -11.60 -7.06 0.73
C ALA A 96 -10.46 -6.08 0.45
N ALA A 97 -9.44 -6.54 -0.26
CA ALA A 97 -8.38 -5.71 -0.82
C ALA A 97 -8.05 -6.25 -2.22
N ARG A 98 -8.19 -5.40 -3.24
CA ARG A 98 -7.86 -5.76 -4.63
C ARG A 98 -7.16 -4.58 -5.30
N ILE A 99 -6.06 -4.84 -5.98
CA ILE A 99 -5.40 -3.85 -6.82
C ILE A 99 -5.50 -4.27 -8.28
N ASN A 100 -5.79 -3.30 -9.14
CA ASN A 100 -5.82 -3.48 -10.59
C ASN A 100 -5.11 -2.30 -11.25
N ASP A 101 -4.64 -2.50 -12.47
CA ASP A 101 -4.22 -1.39 -13.32
C ASP A 101 -5.42 -0.46 -13.58
N ALA A 102 -5.17 0.83 -13.59
CA ALA A 102 -6.15 1.87 -13.84
C ALA A 102 -5.74 2.61 -15.12
N PRO A 103 -6.36 2.34 -16.27
CA PRO A 103 -6.03 3.04 -17.51
C PRO A 103 -6.14 4.54 -17.32
N LEU A 104 -5.16 5.30 -17.79
CA LEU A 104 -5.06 6.75 -17.56
C LEU A 104 -6.21 7.50 -18.25
N GLU A 105 -6.71 6.96 -19.36
CA GLU A 105 -7.83 7.46 -20.15
C GLU A 105 -9.21 7.08 -19.56
N HIS A 106 -9.27 6.20 -18.57
CA HIS A 106 -10.53 5.78 -17.98
C HIS A 106 -11.15 6.96 -17.18
N PRO A 107 -12.46 7.26 -17.31
CA PRO A 107 -13.06 8.44 -16.69
C PRO A 107 -12.85 8.56 -15.17
N LEU A 108 -12.88 7.44 -14.45
CA LEU A 108 -12.64 7.44 -13.00
C LEU A 108 -11.18 7.76 -12.65
N THR A 109 -10.24 7.27 -13.46
CA THR A 109 -8.81 7.55 -13.30
C THR A 109 -8.52 9.02 -13.60
N LEU A 110 -9.11 9.56 -14.66
CA LEU A 110 -9.02 10.99 -15.00
C LEU A 110 -9.58 11.88 -13.89
N ASN A 111 -10.72 11.53 -13.30
CA ASN A 111 -11.31 12.28 -12.20
C ASN A 111 -10.39 12.29 -10.97
N ALA A 112 -9.86 11.11 -10.60
CA ALA A 112 -8.93 10.99 -9.48
C ALA A 112 -7.61 11.73 -9.75
N ALA A 113 -7.08 11.65 -10.96
CA ALA A 113 -5.88 12.39 -11.38
C ALA A 113 -6.09 13.89 -11.25
N LYS A 114 -7.22 14.40 -11.77
CA LYS A 114 -7.59 15.81 -11.64
C LYS A 114 -7.68 16.25 -10.17
N ALA A 115 -8.40 15.50 -9.35
CA ALA A 115 -8.57 15.83 -7.92
C ALA A 115 -7.25 15.76 -7.13
N LEU A 116 -6.34 14.86 -7.52
CA LEU A 116 -4.98 14.81 -6.97
C LEU A 116 -4.18 16.05 -7.38
N SER A 117 -4.17 16.38 -8.67
CA SER A 117 -3.45 17.53 -9.24
C SER A 117 -3.92 18.86 -8.65
N GLU A 118 -5.21 19.03 -8.37
CA GLU A 118 -5.78 20.28 -7.82
C GLU A 118 -5.20 20.70 -6.45
N GLY A 119 -4.49 19.84 -5.72
CA GLY A 119 -3.71 20.29 -4.55
C GLY A 119 -2.25 19.88 -4.57
N LEU A 120 -1.73 19.55 -5.75
CA LEU A 120 -0.32 19.66 -6.03
C LEU A 120 -0.10 21.05 -6.62
N ALA A 121 0.90 21.78 -6.13
CA ALA A 121 1.18 23.14 -6.62
C ALA A 121 1.64 23.20 -8.08
N ALA A 122 1.92 22.04 -8.69
CA ALA A 122 2.25 21.89 -10.10
C ALA A 122 1.42 20.72 -10.66
N GLU A 123 0.84 20.87 -11.84
CA GLU A 123 0.15 19.79 -12.55
C GLU A 123 1.14 18.68 -12.88
N PRO A 124 1.00 17.46 -12.31
CA PRO A 124 1.79 16.32 -12.72
C PRO A 124 1.28 15.87 -14.09
N ASP A 125 1.88 16.39 -15.15
CA ASP A 125 1.50 16.05 -16.52
C ASP A 125 2.69 15.44 -17.29
N PRO A 126 2.49 14.32 -18.03
CA PRO A 126 1.55 13.23 -17.74
C PRO A 126 2.09 12.29 -16.63
N TRP A 127 1.21 11.42 -16.11
CA TRP A 127 1.56 10.24 -15.30
C TRP A 127 2.06 9.10 -16.19
N ASP A 128 2.98 8.27 -15.69
CA ASP A 128 3.48 7.11 -16.45
C ASP A 128 2.52 5.92 -16.35
N SER A 129 1.93 5.73 -15.17
CA SER A 129 0.94 4.67 -14.93
C SER A 129 0.05 5.01 -13.73
N ALA A 130 -1.06 4.28 -13.62
CA ALA A 130 -1.92 4.33 -12.46
C ALA A 130 -2.45 2.95 -12.08
N ARG A 131 -2.70 2.76 -10.79
CA ARG A 131 -3.34 1.58 -10.21
C ARG A 131 -4.44 2.01 -9.26
N VAL A 132 -5.44 1.15 -9.08
CA VAL A 132 -6.54 1.37 -8.14
C VAL A 132 -6.60 0.25 -7.11
N LEU A 133 -6.38 0.60 -5.85
CA LEU A 133 -6.59 -0.28 -4.71
C LEU A 133 -8.03 -0.08 -4.21
N SER A 134 -8.88 -1.09 -4.40
CA SER A 134 -10.23 -1.15 -3.86
C SER A 134 -10.23 -1.85 -2.51
N LEU A 135 -10.74 -1.18 -1.48
CA LEU A 135 -10.81 -1.67 -0.11
C LEU A 135 -12.27 -1.76 0.34
N GLY A 136 -12.62 -2.86 1.00
CA GLY A 136 -13.92 -3.07 1.65
C GLY A 136 -13.75 -3.49 3.10
N ASN A 137 -14.68 -3.09 3.97
CA ASN A 137 -14.59 -3.34 5.40
C ASN A 137 -15.77 -4.19 5.95
N THR A 138 -15.64 -4.61 7.21
CA THR A 138 -16.69 -5.34 7.96
C THR A 138 -18.00 -4.58 8.13
N ARG A 139 -18.03 -3.27 7.87
CA ARG A 139 -19.22 -2.41 7.92
C ARG A 139 -19.89 -2.25 6.55
N GLN A 140 -19.50 -3.05 5.56
CA GLN A 140 -19.99 -2.98 4.17
C GLN A 140 -19.74 -1.63 3.49
N GLN A 141 -18.74 -0.87 3.97
CA GLN A 141 -18.27 0.33 3.32
C GLN A 141 -17.06 0.00 2.45
N GLY A 142 -16.79 0.85 1.45
CA GLY A 142 -15.62 0.71 0.63
C GLY A 142 -15.10 2.04 0.07
N VAL A 143 -13.81 2.06 -0.21
CA VAL A 143 -13.10 3.20 -0.81
C VAL A 143 -12.21 2.70 -1.95
N ARG A 144 -11.82 3.64 -2.81
CA ARG A 144 -10.79 3.43 -3.81
C ARG A 144 -9.61 4.35 -3.54
N VAL A 145 -8.42 3.80 -3.50
CA VAL A 145 -7.17 4.55 -3.47
C VAL A 145 -6.55 4.44 -4.85
N PHE A 146 -6.54 5.55 -5.58
CA PHE A 146 -5.80 5.65 -6.82
C PHE A 146 -4.36 5.97 -6.50
N VAL A 147 -3.43 5.20 -7.07
CA VAL A 147 -1.98 5.39 -6.95
C VAL A 147 -1.44 5.68 -8.33
N PHE A 148 -0.84 6.85 -8.50
CA PHE A 148 -0.22 7.33 -9.72
C PHE A 148 1.29 7.26 -9.57
N GLU A 149 1.96 6.77 -10.62
CA GLU A 149 3.40 6.67 -10.69
C GLU A 149 3.95 7.63 -11.75
N LYS A 150 5.06 8.28 -11.42
CA LYS A 150 5.88 9.05 -12.35
C LYS A 150 7.34 8.83 -12.04
N THR A 151 8.13 8.60 -13.06
CA THR A 151 9.58 8.51 -12.95
C THR A 151 10.18 9.86 -13.23
N ASP A 152 10.85 10.43 -12.23
CA ASP A 152 11.69 11.60 -12.42
C ASP A 152 13.12 11.16 -12.73
N GLU A 153 13.77 11.85 -13.67
CA GLU A 153 15.12 11.51 -14.12
C GLU A 153 16.16 11.55 -12.99
N HIS A 154 15.95 12.39 -11.97
CA HIS A 154 16.88 12.60 -10.87
C HIS A 154 16.42 11.91 -9.58
N ALA A 155 15.11 11.87 -9.32
CA ALA A 155 14.54 11.34 -8.09
C ALA A 155 14.05 9.89 -8.21
N GLY A 156 14.01 9.32 -9.42
CA GLY A 156 13.52 7.97 -9.68
C GLY A 156 11.99 7.85 -9.59
N PRO A 157 11.44 6.65 -9.32
CA PRO A 157 10.01 6.43 -9.30
C PRO A 157 9.37 7.09 -8.07
N MET A 158 8.45 8.01 -8.34
CA MET A 158 7.65 8.68 -7.34
C MET A 158 6.19 8.20 -7.43
N ARG A 159 5.54 8.11 -6.27
CA ARG A 159 4.16 7.66 -6.13
C ARG A 159 3.34 8.68 -5.38
N TRP A 160 2.18 9.00 -5.94
CA TRP A 160 1.17 9.85 -5.32
C TRP A 160 -0.15 9.12 -5.30
N ALA A 161 -0.94 9.35 -4.28
CA ALA A 161 -2.20 8.67 -4.11
C ALA A 161 -3.28 9.61 -3.61
N ILE A 162 -4.52 9.27 -3.96
CA ILE A 162 -5.71 9.95 -3.49
C ILE A 162 -6.79 8.92 -3.15
N MET A 163 -7.45 9.14 -2.01
CA MET A 163 -8.63 8.35 -1.64
C MET A 163 -9.90 8.97 -2.20
N CYS A 164 -10.71 8.13 -2.83
CA CYS A 164 -12.05 8.45 -3.32
C CYS A 164 -13.08 7.48 -2.74
N ASN A 165 -14.35 7.90 -2.76
CA ASN A 165 -15.47 7.01 -2.52
C ASN A 165 -15.51 5.87 -3.56
N TRP A 166 -16.38 4.88 -3.32
CA TRP A 166 -16.40 3.65 -4.12
C TRP A 166 -16.62 3.87 -5.63
N ASP A 167 -17.51 4.78 -6.01
CA ASP A 167 -17.77 5.10 -7.43
C ASP A 167 -16.77 6.11 -8.00
N ALA A 168 -15.83 6.60 -7.18
CA ALA A 168 -14.86 7.66 -7.50
C ALA A 168 -15.50 8.95 -8.04
N SER A 169 -16.77 9.21 -7.73
CA SER A 169 -17.43 10.49 -8.01
C SER A 169 -16.93 11.61 -7.09
N GLN A 170 -16.45 11.25 -5.90
CA GLN A 170 -15.93 12.18 -4.91
C GLN A 170 -14.59 11.67 -4.38
N CYS A 171 -13.54 12.43 -4.66
CA CYS A 171 -12.22 12.24 -4.08
C CYS A 171 -12.01 13.20 -2.93
N SER A 172 -11.44 12.70 -1.83
CA SER A 172 -11.25 13.50 -0.62
C SER A 172 -9.98 14.35 -0.74
N PRO A 173 -10.07 15.69 -0.80
CA PRO A 173 -8.88 16.53 -0.92
C PRO A 173 -7.93 16.39 0.28
N GLY A 174 -8.47 16.07 1.47
CA GLY A 174 -7.69 15.85 2.68
C GLY A 174 -6.96 14.50 2.75
N HIS A 175 -7.16 13.61 1.77
CA HIS A 175 -6.56 12.27 1.75
C HIS A 175 -5.70 12.07 0.50
N ARG A 176 -4.91 13.09 0.17
CA ARG A 176 -3.83 13.02 -0.82
C ARG A 176 -2.51 12.77 -0.11
N PHE A 177 -1.75 11.79 -0.57
CA PHE A 177 -0.51 11.39 0.07
C PHE A 177 0.53 10.90 -0.93
N MET A 178 1.80 10.99 -0.56
CA MET A 178 2.93 10.43 -1.29
C MET A 178 3.32 9.09 -0.68
N ILE A 179 3.78 8.17 -1.52
CA ILE A 179 4.38 6.90 -1.08
C ILE A 179 5.87 6.95 -1.42
N LEU A 180 6.70 6.97 -0.38
CA LEU A 180 8.14 7.21 -0.49
C LEU A 180 8.91 5.97 -0.08
N ASP A 181 9.82 5.50 -0.94
CA ASP A 181 10.83 4.51 -0.56
C ASP A 181 11.96 5.23 0.18
N LEU A 182 12.17 4.87 1.45
CA LEU A 182 13.22 5.46 2.27
C LEU A 182 14.52 4.65 2.24
N ARG A 183 14.50 3.44 1.66
CA ARG A 183 15.66 2.53 1.67
C ARG A 183 16.78 3.06 0.78
N ASP A 184 16.43 3.57 -0.38
CA ASP A 184 17.39 4.14 -1.34
C ASP A 184 18.03 5.44 -0.82
N ARG A 185 17.36 6.14 0.10
CA ARG A 185 17.89 7.39 0.69
C ARG A 185 18.86 7.16 1.85
N GLN A 186 18.89 5.96 2.44
CA GLN A 186 19.83 5.63 3.51
C GLN A 186 21.20 5.18 3.00
N ALA A 187 21.33 4.85 1.71
CA ALA A 187 22.60 4.41 1.11
C ALA A 187 23.54 5.57 0.70
N GLY A 188 23.09 6.83 0.83
CA GLY A 188 23.81 8.04 0.39
C GLY A 188 24.44 8.89 1.51
N HIS A 189 24.53 8.37 2.74
CA HIS A 189 25.14 9.06 3.89
C HIS A 189 26.21 8.18 4.55
#